data_AF-A0A1K1N316-F1
#
_entry.id   AF-A0A1K1N316-F1
#
_cell.length_a   1.000
_cell.length_b   1.000
_cell.length_c   1.000
_cell.angle_alpha   90.00
_cell.angle_beta   90.00
_cell.angle_gamma   90.00
#
_symmetry.space_group_name_H-M   'P 1'
#
loop_
_entity.id
_entity.type
_entity.pdbx_description
1 polymer ?
#
loop_
_entity_poly.entity_id
_entity_poly.type
_entity_poly.pdbx_seq_one_letter_code
_entity_poly.pdbx_strand_id
1 'polypeptide(L)'
;MDIRKITAAAAAFAMLCMAASCSSEGKKSSTKNTHKAASEPVSESVEGVDANDAVDAVSGDAYLAIADEGFNVQYLGDKDENKSNQLSYDAGIAHIKGNGDYTVSVTADTNGFRYDTTGDINGEFVVKGLGFAAVIIDDAEKTMPNAVITVKGIKVDGKDIELKKKSYTNTESGSVRANIFNEWVSDDSIPADAKCAEGALFNNGDSASPSDINDGGYSAQIVSRDDFAQWKNVEVNFSVSGLE
;
A
#
# COMPACT_ATOMS: atom_id res chain seq x y z
N MET A 1 42.33 -18.25 -33.03
CA MET A 1 41.69 -19.34 -32.30
C MET A 1 40.23 -18.93 -32.10
N ASP A 2 39.34 -19.62 -32.81
CA ASP A 2 37.88 -19.67 -32.68
C ASP A 2 37.42 -19.88 -31.20
N ILE A 3 36.21 -19.58 -30.70
CA ILE A 3 34.86 -19.35 -31.23
C ILE A 3 34.01 -18.82 -30.04
N ARG A 4 33.01 -17.95 -30.28
CA ARG A 4 31.59 -17.91 -29.76
C ARG A 4 31.06 -16.50 -29.52
N LYS A 5 30.18 -16.12 -30.45
CA LYS A 5 29.14 -15.10 -30.35
C LYS A 5 28.10 -15.53 -29.29
N ILE A 6 27.42 -14.59 -28.64
CA ILE A 6 25.95 -14.50 -28.54
C ILE A 6 25.57 -13.06 -28.17
N THR A 7 24.58 -12.57 -28.91
CA THR A 7 24.07 -11.22 -29.03
C THR A 7 22.96 -10.94 -28.02
N ALA A 8 22.83 -9.68 -27.59
CA ALA A 8 21.71 -9.16 -26.83
C ALA A 8 20.36 -9.35 -27.56
N ALA A 9 19.32 -9.69 -26.80
CA ALA A 9 17.93 -9.67 -27.27
C ALA A 9 17.16 -8.61 -26.49
N ALA A 10 16.75 -7.55 -27.20
CA ALA A 10 15.70 -6.63 -26.80
C ALA A 10 14.35 -7.18 -27.28
N ALA A 11 13.33 -7.17 -26.42
CA ALA A 11 11.96 -7.47 -26.81
C ALA A 11 11.09 -6.23 -26.60
N ALA A 12 10.78 -5.54 -27.69
CA ALA A 12 9.70 -4.58 -27.78
C ALA A 12 8.51 -5.28 -28.46
N PHE A 13 7.35 -5.33 -27.80
CA PHE A 13 6.12 -5.86 -28.40
C PHE A 13 5.32 -4.74 -29.05
N ALA A 14 5.21 -4.78 -30.38
CA ALA A 14 4.29 -3.97 -31.17
C ALA A 14 2.98 -4.75 -31.37
N MET A 15 1.84 -4.16 -31.00
CA MET A 15 0.52 -4.64 -31.41
C MET A 15 0.16 -4.05 -32.78
N LEU A 16 -0.11 -4.93 -33.73
CA LEU A 16 -0.65 -4.60 -35.05
C LEU A 16 -1.98 -5.36 -35.22
N CYS A 17 -3.09 -4.64 -35.28
CA CYS A 17 -4.35 -5.13 -35.85
C CYS A 17 -5.08 -3.97 -36.55
N MET A 18 -4.99 -3.94 -37.88
CA MET A 18 -5.90 -3.27 -38.81
C MET A 18 -6.28 -4.33 -39.86
N ALA A 19 -7.42 -4.35 -40.55
CA ALA A 19 -8.69 -3.62 -40.53
C ALA A 19 -9.60 -4.29 -41.61
N ALA A 20 -10.92 -4.04 -41.60
CA ALA A 20 -11.81 -3.87 -42.78
C ALA A 20 -13.28 -3.91 -42.30
N SER A 21 -14.12 -2.87 -42.41
CA SER A 21 -14.70 -2.15 -43.57
C SER A 21 -16.11 -2.67 -43.96
N CYS A 22 -17.00 -1.73 -44.28
CA CYS A 22 -18.47 -1.85 -44.35
C CYS A 22 -19.08 -2.40 -45.66
N SER A 23 -20.29 -2.98 -45.54
CA SER A 23 -21.54 -2.71 -46.30
C SER A 23 -22.18 -3.79 -47.23
N SER A 24 -23.45 -4.10 -46.89
CA SER A 24 -24.66 -4.28 -47.74
C SER A 24 -25.21 -5.67 -48.18
N GLU A 25 -26.50 -5.85 -47.81
CA GLU A 25 -27.65 -6.60 -48.39
C GLU A 25 -27.80 -8.14 -48.37
N GLY A 26 -28.95 -8.64 -47.83
CA GLY A 26 -29.52 -9.95 -48.20
C GLY A 26 -30.43 -10.69 -47.18
N LYS A 27 -31.73 -10.36 -47.14
CA LYS A 27 -32.96 -11.12 -46.74
C LYS A 27 -32.94 -12.43 -45.90
N LYS A 28 -33.80 -12.39 -44.85
CA LYS A 28 -34.76 -13.39 -44.29
C LYS A 28 -34.30 -14.80 -43.87
N SER A 29 -34.40 -15.11 -42.57
CA SER A 29 -35.23 -16.21 -42.05
C SER A 29 -35.41 -16.09 -40.54
N SER A 30 -36.62 -16.42 -40.08
CA SER A 30 -37.17 -16.32 -38.73
C SER A 30 -36.68 -17.43 -37.81
N THR A 31 -36.22 -17.10 -36.59
CA THR A 31 -36.43 -17.97 -35.41
C THR A 31 -36.39 -17.12 -34.14
N LYS A 32 -37.49 -17.16 -33.37
CA LYS A 32 -37.55 -16.65 -31.99
C LYS A 32 -36.52 -17.40 -31.15
N ASN A 33 -35.66 -16.67 -30.47
CA ASN A 33 -35.15 -17.09 -29.17
C ASN A 33 -35.00 -15.86 -28.28
N THR A 34 -35.76 -15.89 -27.19
CA THR A 34 -35.78 -14.94 -26.09
C THR A 34 -34.37 -14.79 -25.50
N HIS A 35 -33.73 -13.64 -25.72
CA HIS A 35 -32.60 -13.23 -24.90
C HIS A 35 -33.14 -12.85 -23.52
N LYS A 36 -32.98 -13.78 -22.56
CA LYS A 36 -32.94 -13.43 -21.15
C LYS A 36 -31.66 -12.60 -20.98
N ALA A 37 -31.83 -11.29 -20.85
CA ALA A 37 -30.76 -10.41 -20.43
C ALA A 37 -30.19 -10.98 -19.13
N ALA A 38 -28.90 -11.32 -19.14
CA ALA A 38 -28.16 -11.51 -17.90
C ALA A 38 -28.21 -10.15 -17.20
N SER A 39 -28.97 -10.10 -16.12
CA SER A 39 -28.98 -8.96 -15.20
C SER A 39 -27.54 -8.74 -14.74
N GLU A 40 -26.98 -7.60 -15.11
CA GLU A 40 -25.86 -7.02 -14.38
C GLU A 40 -26.23 -6.98 -12.89
N PRO A 41 -25.31 -7.27 -11.97
CA PRO A 41 -25.59 -7.12 -10.55
C PRO A 41 -25.91 -5.65 -10.31
N VAL A 42 -27.19 -5.40 -10.02
CA VAL A 42 -27.66 -4.11 -9.53
C VAL A 42 -26.92 -3.87 -8.23
N SER A 43 -26.14 -2.79 -8.16
CA SER A 43 -25.60 -2.30 -6.91
C SER A 43 -26.78 -1.97 -6.01
N GLU A 44 -27.14 -2.88 -5.11
CA GLU A 44 -28.00 -2.52 -3.99
C GLU A 44 -27.19 -1.60 -3.10
N SER A 45 -27.34 -0.28 -3.30
CA SER A 45 -27.13 0.64 -2.21
C SER A 45 -28.06 0.20 -1.08
N VAL A 46 -27.51 -0.41 -0.04
CA VAL A 46 -28.24 -0.74 1.19
C VAL A 46 -28.62 0.58 1.84
N GLU A 47 -29.74 1.16 1.39
CA GLU A 47 -30.28 2.41 1.92
C GLU A 47 -30.47 2.27 3.43
N GLY A 48 -29.76 3.10 4.20
CA GLY A 48 -29.91 3.19 5.65
C GLY A 48 -28.91 2.41 6.50
N VAL A 49 -27.88 1.77 5.91
CA VAL A 49 -26.76 1.21 6.69
C VAL A 49 -25.53 2.12 6.58
N ASP A 50 -24.96 2.49 7.73
CA ASP A 50 -23.71 3.25 7.83
C ASP A 50 -22.55 2.38 7.32
N ALA A 51 -21.90 2.80 6.23
CA ALA A 51 -20.77 2.10 5.64
C ALA A 51 -19.46 2.27 6.43
N ASN A 52 -19.46 3.13 7.46
CA ASN A 52 -18.30 3.85 7.98
C ASN A 52 -17.80 4.90 6.97
N ASP A 53 -17.19 5.96 7.48
CA ASP A 53 -16.60 7.01 6.63
C ASP A 53 -15.28 6.50 6.01
N ALA A 54 -15.13 6.69 4.70
CA ALA A 54 -13.84 6.50 4.03
C ALA A 54 -12.94 7.71 4.29
N VAL A 55 -11.65 7.44 4.58
CA VAL A 55 -10.72 8.45 5.08
C VAL A 55 -9.63 8.75 4.04
N ASP A 56 -9.52 10.02 3.66
CA ASP A 56 -8.37 10.57 2.95
C ASP A 56 -7.34 11.08 3.97
N ALA A 57 -6.07 10.72 3.78
CA ALA A 57 -4.97 11.46 4.37
C ALA A 57 -4.73 12.75 3.58
N VAL A 58 -4.45 13.84 4.28
CA VAL A 58 -4.05 15.11 3.67
C VAL A 58 -2.68 15.55 4.19
N SER A 59 -2.11 16.59 3.58
CA SER A 59 -0.82 17.18 3.98
C SER A 59 -0.67 17.28 5.51
N GLY A 60 0.35 16.61 6.03
CA GLY A 60 0.66 16.54 7.46
C GLY A 60 0.03 15.37 8.22
N ASP A 61 -0.87 14.61 7.61
CA ASP A 61 -1.42 13.40 8.21
C ASP A 61 -0.47 12.22 8.05
N ALA A 62 -0.26 11.52 9.16
CA ALA A 62 0.29 10.18 9.16
C ALA A 62 -0.81 9.15 8.94
N TYR A 63 -0.54 8.17 8.10
CA TYR A 63 -1.42 7.04 7.83
C TYR A 63 -0.64 5.74 7.66
N LEU A 64 -1.33 4.61 7.84
CA LEU A 64 -0.80 3.28 7.52
C LEU A 64 -1.12 2.97 6.05
N ALA A 65 -0.13 3.10 5.17
CA ALA A 65 -0.23 2.56 3.83
C ALA A 65 0.01 1.05 3.90
N ILE A 66 -0.92 0.23 3.41
CA ILE A 66 -0.81 -1.24 3.49
C ILE A 66 -1.55 -1.92 2.33
N ALA A 67 -0.96 -2.99 1.81
CA ALA A 67 -1.53 -3.83 0.78
C ALA A 67 -1.28 -5.31 1.06
N ASP A 68 -2.27 -6.15 0.74
CA ASP A 68 -2.14 -7.60 0.76
C ASP A 68 -1.10 -8.08 -0.27
N GLU A 69 -0.73 -9.37 -0.22
CA GLU A 69 0.31 -9.92 -1.11
C GLU A 69 -0.02 -9.74 -2.60
N GLY A 70 -1.30 -9.72 -2.96
CA GLY A 70 -1.75 -9.59 -4.34
C GLY A 70 -2.09 -8.17 -4.76
N PHE A 71 -1.97 -7.16 -3.89
CA PHE A 71 -2.47 -5.80 -4.13
C PHE A 71 -3.94 -5.74 -4.59
N ASN A 72 -4.75 -6.67 -4.09
CA ASN A 72 -6.20 -6.69 -4.31
C ASN A 72 -6.94 -5.94 -3.21
N VAL A 73 -6.36 -5.90 -2.01
CA VAL A 73 -6.91 -5.22 -0.84
C VAL A 73 -5.86 -4.28 -0.27
N GLN A 74 -6.16 -2.99 -0.24
CA GLN A 74 -5.20 -1.98 0.17
C GLN A 74 -5.84 -0.70 0.72
N TYR A 75 -5.00 0.12 1.33
CA TYR A 75 -5.20 1.55 1.56
C TYR A 75 -3.85 2.24 1.37
N LEU A 76 -3.77 3.20 0.45
CA LEU A 76 -2.54 3.91 0.12
C LEU A 76 -2.60 5.41 0.47
N GLY A 77 -3.53 5.81 1.35
CA GLY A 77 -3.66 7.17 1.87
C GLY A 77 -4.82 7.96 1.25
N ASP A 78 -5.48 7.44 0.23
CA ASP A 78 -6.66 8.04 -0.38
C ASP A 78 -7.89 7.13 -0.24
N LYS A 79 -9.05 7.75 -0.11
CA LYS A 79 -10.33 7.07 -0.29
C LYS A 79 -10.45 6.71 -1.76
N ASP A 80 -10.99 5.54 -2.03
CA ASP A 80 -11.20 5.16 -3.42
C ASP A 80 -12.57 5.56 -3.93
N GLU A 81 -12.59 6.35 -5.00
CA GLU A 81 -13.79 6.54 -5.82
C GLU A 81 -14.08 5.32 -6.73
N ASN A 82 -13.10 4.45 -6.95
CA ASN A 82 -13.06 3.29 -7.85
C ASN A 82 -12.82 1.93 -7.15
N LYS A 83 -12.95 1.84 -5.81
CA LYS A 83 -12.86 0.59 -5.01
C LYS A 83 -11.54 -0.20 -5.04
N SER A 84 -10.41 0.43 -5.34
CA SER A 84 -9.06 -0.12 -5.21
C SER A 84 -8.45 0.08 -3.81
N ASN A 85 -8.93 1.04 -2.99
CA ASN A 85 -8.52 1.28 -1.60
C ASN A 85 -9.63 0.90 -0.60
N GLN A 86 -9.99 -0.37 -0.55
CA GLN A 86 -11.13 -0.85 0.26
C GLN A 86 -10.89 -0.71 1.76
N LEU A 87 -9.62 -0.63 2.22
CA LEU A 87 -9.28 -0.43 3.63
C LEU A 87 -9.37 1.04 4.07
N SER A 88 -9.83 1.96 3.22
CA SER A 88 -10.00 3.38 3.57
C SER A 88 -11.15 3.64 4.56
N TYR A 89 -12.13 2.75 4.64
CA TYR A 89 -13.24 2.84 5.59
C TYR A 89 -12.75 2.71 7.04
N ASP A 90 -13.02 3.73 7.85
CA ASP A 90 -12.57 3.81 9.27
C ASP A 90 -11.04 3.69 9.45
N ALA A 91 -10.27 4.13 8.45
CA ALA A 91 -8.82 4.18 8.60
C ALA A 91 -8.41 5.19 9.69
N GLY A 92 -7.58 4.74 10.63
CA GLY A 92 -7.05 5.57 11.70
C GLY A 92 -5.86 6.38 11.21
N ILE A 93 -6.04 7.70 11.12
CA ILE A 93 -5.00 8.66 10.75
C ILE A 93 -4.60 9.55 11.94
N ALA A 94 -3.40 10.13 11.87
CA ALA A 94 -2.91 11.04 12.89
C ALA A 94 -2.30 12.30 12.27
N HIS A 95 -2.93 13.46 12.50
CA HIS A 95 -2.35 14.74 12.08
C HIS A 95 -1.12 15.10 12.92
N ILE A 96 0.05 15.20 12.28
CA ILE A 96 1.32 15.45 12.96
C ILE A 96 1.45 16.95 13.28
N LYS A 97 1.54 17.25 14.58
CA LYS A 97 1.63 18.63 15.10
C LYS A 97 2.99 18.93 15.74
N GLY A 98 3.84 17.93 15.90
CA GLY A 98 5.12 18.03 16.58
C GLY A 98 5.69 16.66 16.93
N ASN A 99 6.78 16.66 17.68
CA ASN A 99 7.37 15.42 18.18
C ASN A 99 6.43 14.74 19.17
N GLY A 100 6.36 13.42 19.14
CA GLY A 100 5.51 12.66 20.05
C GLY A 100 5.18 11.26 19.56
N ASP A 101 4.28 10.62 20.30
CA ASP A 101 3.81 9.27 20.02
C ASP A 101 2.43 9.33 19.35
N TYR A 102 2.26 8.50 18.33
CA TYR A 102 1.10 8.48 17.46
C TYR A 102 0.72 7.04 17.12
N THR A 103 -0.52 6.87 16.64
CA THR A 103 -1.07 5.58 16.24
C THR A 103 -1.81 5.75 14.92
N VAL A 104 -1.65 4.80 14.01
CA VAL A 104 -2.41 4.68 12.76
C VAL A 104 -2.93 3.26 12.62
N SER A 105 -4.04 3.07 11.91
CA SER A 105 -4.67 1.75 11.76
C SER A 105 -5.48 1.59 10.49
N VAL A 106 -5.72 0.34 10.11
CA VAL A 106 -6.75 -0.05 9.12
C VAL A 106 -7.58 -1.21 9.66
N THR A 107 -8.79 -1.36 9.13
CA THR A 107 -9.66 -2.51 9.44
C THR A 107 -10.43 -3.02 8.22
N ALA A 108 -10.50 -4.33 8.10
CA ALA A 108 -11.34 -5.07 7.16
C ALA A 108 -12.74 -5.38 7.75
N ASP A 109 -13.10 -4.77 8.88
CA ASP A 109 -14.33 -5.06 9.63
C ASP A 109 -15.36 -3.93 9.56
N THR A 110 -15.31 -3.12 8.50
CA THR A 110 -16.35 -2.11 8.21
C THR A 110 -17.39 -2.63 7.24
N ASN A 111 -18.55 -2.00 7.27
CA ASN A 111 -19.63 -2.30 6.35
C ASN A 111 -19.26 -1.99 4.89
N GLY A 112 -18.59 -0.85 4.65
CA GLY A 112 -18.08 -0.45 3.35
C GLY A 112 -17.07 -1.44 2.79
N PHE A 113 -16.09 -1.84 3.61
CA PHE A 113 -15.09 -2.85 3.21
C PHE A 113 -15.75 -4.17 2.79
N ARG A 114 -16.66 -4.71 3.61
CA ARG A 114 -17.32 -5.99 3.33
C ARG A 114 -18.15 -5.92 2.06
N TYR A 115 -18.90 -4.83 1.87
CA TYR A 115 -19.68 -4.64 0.66
C TYR A 115 -18.79 -4.52 -0.59
N ASP A 116 -17.70 -3.77 -0.53
CA ASP A 116 -16.80 -3.60 -1.68
C ASP A 116 -16.03 -4.87 -2.04
N THR A 117 -15.72 -5.71 -1.06
CA THR A 117 -14.96 -6.95 -1.27
C THR A 117 -15.83 -8.17 -1.55
N THR A 118 -17.06 -8.21 -1.05
CA THR A 118 -17.93 -9.41 -1.14
C THR A 118 -19.26 -9.17 -1.85
N GLY A 119 -19.70 -7.92 -2.00
CA GLY A 119 -21.05 -7.56 -2.45
C GLY A 119 -22.14 -7.69 -1.38
N ASP A 120 -21.78 -8.04 -0.14
CA ASP A 120 -22.70 -8.19 1.00
C ASP A 120 -22.11 -7.51 2.25
N ILE A 121 -22.90 -6.64 2.88
CA ILE A 121 -22.51 -5.95 4.12
C ILE A 121 -22.32 -6.90 5.31
N ASN A 122 -22.94 -8.07 5.26
CA ASN A 122 -22.76 -9.16 6.23
C ASN A 122 -21.76 -10.21 5.75
N GLY A 123 -21.15 -10.00 4.58
CA GLY A 123 -20.14 -10.91 4.03
C GLY A 123 -18.92 -11.01 4.94
N GLU A 124 -18.36 -12.21 5.02
CA GLU A 124 -17.10 -12.42 5.74
C GLU A 124 -15.93 -12.35 4.76
N PHE A 125 -14.92 -11.56 5.11
CA PHE A 125 -13.67 -11.49 4.39
C PHE A 125 -12.50 -11.43 5.38
N VAL A 126 -11.38 -12.04 5.00
CA VAL A 126 -10.13 -12.03 5.74
C VAL A 126 -9.03 -11.73 4.76
N VAL A 127 -8.24 -10.69 5.03
CA VAL A 127 -7.12 -10.28 4.18
C VAL A 127 -6.00 -11.31 4.32
N LYS A 128 -5.28 -11.60 3.23
CA LYS A 128 -4.27 -12.67 3.18
C LYS A 128 -2.92 -12.13 2.76
N GLY A 129 -1.92 -12.42 3.58
CA GLY A 129 -0.54 -12.04 3.32
C GLY A 129 -0.31 -10.54 3.44
N LEU A 130 0.92 -10.17 3.10
CA LEU A 130 1.42 -8.81 3.10
C LEU A 130 2.38 -8.65 1.92
N GLY A 131 2.12 -7.66 1.06
CA GLY A 131 3.01 -7.23 -0.03
C GLY A 131 3.73 -5.93 0.32
N PHE A 132 3.02 -5.01 0.99
CA PHE A 132 3.55 -3.72 1.38
C PHE A 132 2.89 -3.19 2.65
N ALA A 133 3.68 -2.57 3.54
CA ALA A 133 3.20 -1.74 4.63
C ALA A 133 4.22 -0.65 4.98
N ALA A 134 3.74 0.56 5.25
CA ALA A 134 4.56 1.67 5.74
C ALA A 134 3.72 2.68 6.52
N VAL A 135 4.35 3.37 7.46
CA VAL A 135 3.80 4.63 7.99
C VAL A 135 4.30 5.76 7.11
N ILE A 136 3.39 6.54 6.55
CA ILE A 136 3.69 7.67 5.66
C ILE A 136 3.09 8.93 6.27
N ILE A 137 3.84 10.03 6.25
CA ILE A 137 3.33 11.38 6.53
C ILE A 137 3.22 12.12 5.20
N ASP A 138 1.99 12.45 4.80
CA ASP A 138 1.70 13.06 3.49
C ASP A 138 2.30 14.48 3.37
N ASP A 139 2.84 14.81 2.19
CA ASP A 139 3.47 16.10 1.87
C ASP A 139 4.58 16.52 2.87
N ALA A 140 5.12 15.56 3.62
CA ALA A 140 6.08 15.83 4.68
C ALA A 140 7.48 16.16 4.18
N GLU A 141 7.84 15.84 2.93
CA GLU A 141 9.10 16.33 2.34
C GLU A 141 9.15 17.85 2.36
N LYS A 142 8.00 18.49 2.13
CA LYS A 142 7.86 19.94 2.09
C LYS A 142 7.54 20.53 3.45
N THR A 143 6.59 19.94 4.17
CA THR A 143 6.05 20.52 5.41
C THR A 143 6.89 20.18 6.64
N MET A 144 7.55 19.01 6.64
CA MET A 144 8.28 18.46 7.78
C MET A 144 9.54 17.69 7.32
N PRO A 145 10.46 18.31 6.56
CA PRO A 145 11.57 17.61 5.89
C PRO A 145 12.49 16.85 6.86
N ASN A 146 12.54 17.29 8.12
CA ASN A 146 13.39 16.69 9.17
C ASN A 146 12.67 15.63 10.01
N ALA A 147 11.39 15.35 9.73
CA ALA A 147 10.65 14.31 10.42
C ALA A 147 11.38 12.97 10.36
N VAL A 148 11.43 12.29 11.50
CA VAL A 148 11.88 10.92 11.65
C VAL A 148 10.76 10.13 12.28
N ILE A 149 10.30 9.10 11.57
CA ILE A 149 9.33 8.12 12.02
C ILE A 149 10.07 6.92 12.60
N THR A 150 9.73 6.54 13.84
CA THR A 150 10.23 5.32 14.49
C THR A 150 9.06 4.41 14.81
N VAL A 151 8.98 3.24 14.19
CA VAL A 151 7.96 2.23 14.50
C VAL A 151 8.29 1.61 15.87
N LYS A 152 7.36 1.69 16.82
CA LYS A 152 7.54 1.20 18.20
C LYS A 152 6.91 -0.16 18.43
N GLY A 153 5.80 -0.44 17.75
CA GLY A 153 5.07 -1.70 17.89
C GLY A 153 3.93 -1.80 16.89
N ILE A 154 3.59 -3.04 16.54
CA ILE A 154 2.53 -3.34 15.60
C ILE A 154 1.63 -4.38 16.23
N LYS A 155 0.32 -4.20 16.09
CA LYS A 155 -0.67 -5.21 16.45
C LYS A 155 -1.39 -5.70 15.21
N VAL A 156 -1.50 -7.01 15.07
CA VAL A 156 -2.34 -7.67 14.07
C VAL A 156 -3.45 -8.40 14.80
N ASP A 157 -4.70 -8.05 14.50
CA ASP A 157 -5.90 -8.55 15.19
C ASP A 157 -5.80 -8.45 16.73
N GLY A 158 -5.28 -7.33 17.21
CA GLY A 158 -5.12 -7.02 18.64
C GLY A 158 -3.95 -7.73 19.32
N LYS A 159 -3.13 -8.51 18.60
CA LYS A 159 -1.94 -9.19 19.13
C LYS A 159 -0.68 -8.44 18.71
N ASP A 160 0.18 -8.13 19.67
CA ASP A 160 1.50 -7.57 19.38
C ASP A 160 2.35 -8.59 18.59
N ILE A 161 3.03 -8.12 17.54
CA ILE A 161 3.95 -8.90 16.74
C ILE A 161 5.40 -8.43 16.94
N GLU A 162 6.36 -9.31 16.71
CA GLU A 162 7.78 -9.01 16.94
C GLU A 162 8.37 -8.19 15.77
N LEU A 163 9.00 -7.07 16.10
CA LEU A 163 9.84 -6.34 15.15
C LEU A 163 11.20 -7.03 15.04
N LYS A 164 11.49 -7.62 13.88
CA LYS A 164 12.72 -8.38 13.60
C LYS A 164 13.92 -7.47 13.37
N LYS A 165 13.69 -6.22 12.97
CA LYS A 165 14.70 -5.20 12.64
C LYS A 165 14.18 -3.80 12.98
N LYS A 166 15.07 -2.80 12.91
CA LYS A 166 14.73 -1.39 13.10
C LYS A 166 14.15 -0.79 11.81
N SER A 167 13.11 0.03 11.92
CA SER A 167 12.66 0.86 10.80
C SER A 167 13.65 2.00 10.54
N TYR A 168 13.73 2.47 9.30
CA TYR A 168 14.36 3.73 8.94
C TYR A 168 13.32 4.67 8.30
N THR A 169 13.60 5.96 8.32
CA THR A 169 12.81 6.98 7.62
C THR A 169 13.52 7.41 6.34
N ASN A 170 12.80 7.54 5.23
CA ASN A 170 13.30 8.12 4.00
C ASN A 170 12.24 9.02 3.35
N THR A 171 12.64 9.83 2.39
CA THR A 171 11.73 10.62 1.56
C THR A 171 11.38 9.85 0.29
N GLU A 172 10.10 9.82 -0.07
CA GLU A 172 9.65 9.30 -1.37
C GLU A 172 8.35 9.99 -1.79
N SER A 173 8.26 10.35 -3.08
CA SER A 173 7.04 10.91 -3.69
C SER A 173 6.45 12.13 -2.94
N GLY A 174 7.29 13.05 -2.45
CA GLY A 174 6.82 14.22 -1.70
C GLY A 174 6.52 13.96 -0.22
N SER A 175 6.63 12.72 0.24
CA SER A 175 6.28 12.30 1.59
C SER A 175 7.49 11.78 2.38
N VAL A 176 7.34 11.73 3.69
CA VAL A 176 8.30 11.06 4.59
C VAL A 176 7.70 9.72 5.01
N ARG A 177 8.48 8.65 4.91
CA ARG A 177 8.01 7.28 5.08
C ARG A 177 8.94 6.45 5.97
N ALA A 178 8.36 5.57 6.79
CA ALA A 178 9.05 4.43 7.37
C ALA A 178 8.40 3.12 6.94
N ASN A 179 9.16 2.28 6.21
CA ASN A 179 8.67 0.97 5.78
C ASN A 179 8.55 0.01 6.98
N ILE A 180 7.47 -0.75 6.98
CA ILE A 180 7.25 -1.91 7.85
C ILE A 180 7.59 -3.19 7.08
N PHE A 181 7.07 -3.29 5.87
CA PHE A 181 7.38 -4.36 4.93
C PHE A 181 7.34 -3.81 3.50
N ASN A 182 8.40 -4.04 2.73
CA ASN A 182 8.45 -3.72 1.31
C ASN A 182 9.23 -4.83 0.61
N GLU A 183 8.52 -5.67 -0.16
CA GLU A 183 9.11 -6.84 -0.79
C GLU A 183 10.20 -6.51 -1.82
N TRP A 184 10.20 -5.28 -2.34
CA TRP A 184 11.14 -4.82 -3.36
C TRP A 184 12.41 -4.19 -2.81
N VAL A 185 12.45 -3.91 -1.50
CA VAL A 185 13.61 -3.29 -0.85
C VAL A 185 14.27 -4.31 0.07
N SER A 186 15.44 -4.77 -0.34
CA SER A 186 16.31 -5.62 0.47
C SER A 186 17.16 -4.78 1.43
N ASP A 187 17.76 -5.43 2.44
CA ASP A 187 18.64 -4.78 3.42
C ASP A 187 19.85 -4.09 2.78
N ASP A 188 20.33 -4.61 1.65
CA ASP A 188 21.46 -4.04 0.90
C ASP A 188 21.02 -2.92 -0.06
N SER A 189 19.72 -2.59 -0.10
CA SER A 189 19.12 -1.60 -1.01
C SER A 189 18.41 -0.47 -0.26
N ILE A 190 18.81 -0.20 0.99
CA ILE A 190 18.27 0.93 1.76
C ILE A 190 18.63 2.24 1.03
N PRO A 191 17.66 3.17 0.85
CA PRO A 191 17.90 4.46 0.21
C PRO A 191 18.98 5.29 0.89
N ALA A 192 19.73 6.06 0.11
CA ALA A 192 20.88 6.81 0.61
C ALA A 192 20.50 8.00 1.51
N ASP A 193 19.26 8.47 1.45
CA ASP A 193 18.69 9.49 2.33
C ASP A 193 18.08 8.92 3.62
N ALA A 194 18.19 7.59 3.84
CA ALA A 194 17.64 6.95 5.02
C ALA A 194 18.26 7.51 6.31
N LYS A 195 17.38 7.77 7.28
CA LYS A 195 17.72 8.36 8.59
C LYS A 195 16.93 7.71 9.71
N CYS A 196 17.45 7.85 10.92
CA CYS A 196 16.81 7.47 12.17
C CYS A 196 16.95 8.61 13.20
N ALA A 197 16.51 8.38 14.42
CA ALA A 197 16.51 9.42 15.46
C ALA A 197 17.93 9.88 15.83
N GLU A 198 18.94 9.02 15.64
CA GLU A 198 20.35 9.36 15.89
C GLU A 198 21.00 10.12 14.72
N GLY A 199 20.39 10.12 13.53
CA GLY A 199 20.92 10.78 12.34
C GLY A 199 20.83 9.95 11.06
N ALA A 200 21.58 10.37 10.04
CA ALA A 200 21.63 9.71 8.74
C ALA A 200 22.33 8.34 8.82
N LEU A 201 21.81 7.35 8.10
CA LEU A 201 22.38 6.01 8.03
C LEU A 201 23.53 5.90 7.01
N PHE A 202 23.68 6.91 6.17
CA PHE A 202 24.70 6.96 5.13
C PHE A 202 25.40 8.31 5.10
N ASN A 203 26.70 8.29 4.83
CA ASN A 203 27.50 9.50 4.75
C ASN A 203 27.24 10.22 3.43
N ASN A 204 26.96 11.53 3.48
CA ASN A 204 26.80 12.39 2.31
C ASN A 204 25.77 11.90 1.27
N GLY A 205 24.76 11.12 1.70
CA GLY A 205 23.76 10.58 0.79
C GLY A 205 24.30 9.53 -0.18
N ASP A 206 25.32 8.77 0.20
CA ASP A 206 25.88 7.66 -0.58
C ASP A 206 25.58 6.31 0.09
N SER A 207 24.70 5.50 -0.51
CA SER A 207 24.31 4.19 0.04
C SER A 207 25.45 3.17 0.07
N ALA A 208 26.57 3.43 -0.62
CA ALA A 208 27.79 2.62 -0.51
C ALA A 208 28.68 3.01 0.69
N SER A 209 28.31 4.05 1.43
CA SER A 209 29.10 4.62 2.54
C SER A 209 28.26 4.68 3.81
N PRO A 210 28.05 3.55 4.51
CA PRO A 210 27.31 3.54 5.78
C PRO A 210 27.97 4.44 6.83
N SER A 211 27.16 5.13 7.62
CA SER A 211 27.64 5.91 8.77
C SER A 211 27.89 5.01 9.98
N ASP A 212 28.53 5.53 11.03
CA ASP A 212 28.74 4.81 12.29
C ASP A 212 27.44 4.40 13.01
N ILE A 213 26.31 5.02 12.64
CA ILE A 213 24.97 4.70 13.17
C ILE A 213 24.38 3.46 12.48
N ASN A 214 24.78 3.20 11.23
CA ASN A 214 24.27 2.07 10.46
C ASN A 214 24.99 0.78 10.85
N ASP A 215 24.42 0.11 11.85
CA ASP A 215 24.89 -1.17 12.40
C ASP A 215 24.42 -2.41 11.62
N GLY A 216 23.78 -2.22 10.46
CA GLY A 216 23.15 -3.30 9.68
C GLY A 216 21.83 -3.80 10.27
N GLY A 217 21.32 -3.18 11.33
CA GLY A 217 20.07 -3.54 11.99
C GLY A 217 18.81 -2.91 11.39
N TYR A 218 18.95 -2.03 10.38
CA TYR A 218 17.83 -1.36 9.72
C TYR A 218 17.33 -2.16 8.52
N SER A 219 16.04 -2.07 8.21
CA SER A 219 15.44 -2.75 7.06
C SER A 219 14.12 -2.12 6.64
N ALA A 220 13.72 -2.40 5.40
CA ALA A 220 12.36 -2.17 4.92
C ALA A 220 11.42 -3.35 5.24
N GLN A 221 11.94 -4.45 5.80
CA GLN A 221 11.22 -5.69 6.14
C GLN A 221 11.44 -5.99 7.63
N ILE A 222 10.74 -5.25 8.49
CA ILE A 222 10.93 -5.33 9.95
C ILE A 222 9.99 -6.32 10.64
N VAL A 223 9.12 -7.01 9.90
CA VAL A 223 8.16 -8.00 10.40
C VAL A 223 8.24 -9.31 9.63
N SER A 224 7.73 -10.41 10.20
CA SER A 224 7.54 -11.65 9.43
C SER A 224 6.25 -11.58 8.61
N ARG A 225 6.29 -12.12 7.38
CA ARG A 225 5.07 -12.28 6.56
C ARG A 225 4.07 -13.26 7.20
N ASP A 226 4.57 -14.21 8.00
CA ASP A 226 3.73 -15.19 8.69
C ASP A 226 2.79 -14.54 9.71
N ASP A 227 3.20 -13.41 10.30
CA ASP A 227 2.37 -12.63 11.23
C ASP A 227 1.17 -11.97 10.53
N PHE A 228 1.21 -11.89 9.19
CA PHE A 228 0.16 -11.35 8.33
C PHE A 228 -0.44 -12.43 7.41
N ALA A 229 -0.29 -13.72 7.73
CA ALA A 229 -0.85 -14.80 6.91
C ALA A 229 -2.37 -14.62 6.69
N GLN A 230 -3.07 -14.15 7.73
CA GLN A 230 -4.47 -13.75 7.72
C GLN A 230 -4.69 -12.63 8.73
N TRP A 231 -5.42 -11.58 8.35
CA TRP A 231 -5.69 -10.46 9.25
C TRP A 231 -6.98 -9.72 8.90
N LYS A 232 -7.53 -9.01 9.90
CA LYS A 232 -8.58 -8.01 9.71
C LYS A 232 -8.16 -6.62 10.16
N ASN A 233 -7.45 -6.51 11.27
CA ASN A 233 -7.08 -5.25 11.88
C ASN A 233 -5.57 -5.13 12.00
N VAL A 234 -5.04 -3.96 11.64
CA VAL A 234 -3.63 -3.63 11.86
C VAL A 234 -3.56 -2.27 12.52
N GLU A 235 -2.85 -2.20 13.65
CA GLU A 235 -2.54 -0.97 14.37
C GLU A 235 -1.03 -0.82 14.45
N VAL A 236 -0.52 0.39 14.17
CA VAL A 236 0.90 0.71 14.29
C VAL A 236 1.08 1.87 15.25
N ASN A 237 1.84 1.62 16.30
CA ASN A 237 2.30 2.64 17.23
C ASN A 237 3.68 3.11 16.82
N PHE A 238 3.86 4.41 16.66
CA PHE A 238 5.11 5.02 16.22
C PHE A 238 5.37 6.34 16.95
N SER A 239 6.59 6.84 16.85
CA SER A 239 6.90 8.22 17.22
C SER A 239 7.41 9.03 16.06
N VAL A 240 7.12 10.33 16.11
CA VAL A 240 7.76 11.35 15.29
C VAL A 240 8.77 12.12 16.14
N SER A 241 9.97 12.31 15.59
CA SER A 241 11.01 13.19 16.13
C SER A 241 11.60 14.06 15.02
N GLY A 242 12.49 15.00 15.38
CA GLY A 242 13.19 15.85 14.41
C GLY A 242 12.41 17.08 13.94
N LEU A 243 11.26 17.37 14.55
CA LEU A 243 10.51 18.61 14.36
C LEU A 243 10.96 19.64 15.40
N GLU A 244 11.33 20.85 14.97
CA GLU A 244 11.67 22.01 15.81
C GLU A 244 10.56 23.07 15.74
#